data_AF-B9MP41-F1
#
_entry.id   AF-B9MP41-F1
#
_cell.length_a   1.000
_cell.length_b   1.000
_cell.length_c   1.000
_cell.angle_alpha   90.00
_cell.angle_beta   90.00
_cell.angle_gamma   90.00
#
_symmetry.space_group_name_H-M   'P 1'
#
loop_
_entity.id
_entity.type
_entity.pdbx_description
1 polymer ?
#
loop_
_entity_poly.entity_id
_entity_poly.type
_entity_poly.pdbx_seq_one_letter_code
_entity_poly.pdbx_strand_id
1 'polypeptide(L)'
;MNDINKIVKPVTTEEFANMLAKLFVNLLTIVQGFIKPITGLGIAIAVLLLLLGYIFHVQTAKKMGASILGGVGLVVIIYLLAPYILGVIYNTFGK
;
A
#
# COMPACT_ATOMS: atom_id res chain seq x y z
N MET A 1 17.13 17.18 -40.85
CA MET A 1 16.31 16.28 -40.01
C MET A 1 17.21 15.11 -39.62
N ASN A 2 18.02 15.30 -38.58
CA ASN A 2 19.12 14.39 -38.21
C ASN A 2 18.70 13.41 -37.11
N ASP A 3 19.01 12.13 -37.35
CA ASP A 3 19.53 11.13 -36.39
C ASP A 3 18.76 10.76 -35.11
N ILE A 4 17.49 11.14 -34.92
CA ILE A 4 16.73 10.65 -33.74
C ILE A 4 16.54 9.12 -33.76
N ASN A 5 16.49 8.53 -34.95
CA ASN A 5 16.34 7.08 -35.16
C ASN A 5 17.60 6.25 -34.82
N LYS A 6 18.77 6.88 -34.58
CA LYS A 6 19.98 6.17 -34.11
C LYS A 6 20.12 6.18 -32.58
N ILE A 7 19.41 7.08 -31.90
CA ILE A 7 19.54 7.30 -30.46
C ILE A 7 18.46 6.54 -29.68
N VAL A 8 17.29 6.31 -30.29
CA VAL A 8 16.16 5.64 -29.65
C VAL A 8 15.69 4.49 -30.53
N LYS A 9 15.90 3.25 -30.06
CA LYS A 9 15.29 2.08 -30.72
C LYS A 9 13.76 2.21 -30.61
N PRO A 10 13.00 2.01 -31.70
CA PRO A 10 11.55 1.99 -31.62
C PRO A 10 11.12 0.87 -30.68
N VAL A 11 10.37 1.24 -29.64
CA VAL A 11 9.86 0.31 -28.63
C VAL A 11 8.63 -0.37 -29.20
N THR A 12 8.60 -1.70 -29.18
CA THR A 12 7.43 -2.45 -29.59
C THR A 12 6.29 -2.28 -28.59
N THR A 13 5.04 -2.47 -29.04
CA THR A 13 3.86 -2.39 -28.16
C THR A 13 3.96 -3.36 -26.98
N GLU A 14 4.56 -4.54 -27.20
CA GLU A 14 4.82 -5.54 -26.16
C GLU A 14 5.89 -5.10 -25.15
N GLU A 15 7.00 -4.50 -25.61
CA GLU A 15 8.02 -3.95 -24.71
C GLU A 15 7.47 -2.81 -23.86
N PHE A 16 6.62 -1.95 -24.43
CA PHE A 16 5.97 -0.87 -23.70
C PHE A 16 5.00 -1.40 -22.64
N ALA A 17 4.15 -2.37 -23.00
CA ALA A 17 3.23 -3.01 -22.06
C ALA A 17 3.97 -3.72 -20.91
N ASN A 18 5.05 -4.45 -21.21
CA ASN A 18 5.89 -5.09 -20.20
C ASN A 18 6.60 -4.09 -19.29
N MET A 19 7.05 -2.96 -19.83
CA MET A 19 7.69 -1.90 -19.05
C MET A 19 6.71 -1.26 -18.08
N LEU A 20 5.47 -0.97 -18.54
CA LEU A 20 4.40 -0.47 -17.68
C LEU A 20 4.03 -1.48 -16.59
N ALA A 21 3.83 -2.76 -16.95
CA ALA A 21 3.51 -3.80 -15.99
C ALA A 21 4.60 -3.92 -14.90
N LYS A 22 5.89 -3.91 -15.29
CA LYS A 22 7.02 -3.89 -14.33
C LYS A 22 6.97 -2.66 -13.42
N LEU A 23 6.64 -1.49 -13.97
CA LEU A 23 6.57 -0.25 -13.20
C LEU A 23 5.45 -0.32 -12.15
N PHE A 24 4.26 -0.81 -12.53
CA PHE A 24 3.15 -1.04 -11.62
C PHE A 24 3.48 -2.08 -10.54
N VAL A 25 4.09 -3.20 -10.90
CA VAL A 25 4.51 -4.24 -9.95
C VAL A 25 5.55 -3.70 -8.97
N ASN A 26 6.54 -2.94 -9.45
CA ASN A 26 7.53 -2.31 -8.58
C ASN A 26 6.89 -1.28 -7.64
N LEU A 27 5.98 -0.45 -8.15
CA LEU A 27 5.25 0.52 -7.32
C LEU A 27 4.45 -0.18 -6.23
N LEU A 28 3.75 -1.26 -6.58
CA LEU A 28 2.99 -2.07 -5.64
C LEU A 28 3.91 -2.69 -4.58
N THR A 29 5.06 -3.22 -5.00
CA THR A 29 6.06 -3.82 -4.10
C THR A 29 6.60 -2.79 -3.11
N ILE A 30 6.90 -1.57 -3.58
CA ILE A 30 7.35 -0.46 -2.73
C ILE A 30 6.26 -0.13 -1.70
N VAL A 31 5.01 0.07 -2.14
CA VAL A 31 3.88 0.37 -1.24
C VAL A 31 3.71 -0.74 -0.20
N GLN A 32 3.78 -2.01 -0.59
CA GLN A 32 3.71 -3.14 0.32
C GLN A 32 4.87 -3.16 1.33
N GLY A 33 6.07 -2.74 0.91
CA GLY A 33 7.23 -2.57 1.78
C GLY A 33 7.04 -1.50 2.86
N PHE A 34 6.26 -0.46 2.59
CA PHE A 34 5.94 0.61 3.54
C PHE A 34 4.73 0.31 4.46
N ILE A 35 3.77 -0.51 4.02
CA ILE A 35 2.59 -0.82 4.82
C ILE A 35 2.98 -1.45 6.17
N LYS A 36 3.87 -2.45 6.18
CA LYS A 36 4.30 -3.12 7.42
C LYS A 36 4.88 -2.16 8.48
N PRO A 37 5.90 -1.33 8.18
CA PRO A 37 6.44 -0.41 9.18
C PRO A 37 5.43 0.67 9.61
N ILE A 38 4.59 1.17 8.70
CA ILE A 38 3.55 2.16 9.02
C ILE A 38 2.50 1.55 9.97
N THR A 39 2.06 0.32 9.71
CA THR A 39 1.15 -0.43 10.59
C THR A 39 1.78 -0.60 11.97
N GLY A 40 3.05 -0.99 12.05
CA GLY A 40 3.77 -1.14 13.33
C GLY A 40 3.85 0.17 14.12
N LEU A 41 4.21 1.27 13.46
CA LEU A 41 4.24 2.61 14.05
C LEU A 41 2.85 3.06 14.52
N GLY A 42 1.81 2.82 13.70
CA GLY A 42 0.43 3.14 14.04
C GLY A 42 -0.04 2.41 15.29
N ILE A 43 0.27 1.12 15.42
CA ILE A 43 -0.05 0.33 16.62
C ILE A 43 0.71 0.89 17.84
N ALA A 44 2.01 1.17 17.73
CA ALA A 44 2.79 1.72 18.83
C ALA A 44 2.23 3.06 19.33
N ILE A 45 1.94 3.99 18.41
CA ILE A 45 1.33 5.29 18.74
C ILE A 45 -0.03 5.09 19.39
N ALA A 46 -0.86 4.20 18.87
CA ALA A 46 -2.17 3.94 19.42
C ALA A 46 -2.13 3.37 20.85
N VAL A 47 -1.21 2.43 21.11
CA VAL A 47 -0.98 1.87 22.44
C VAL A 47 -0.51 2.95 23.41
N LEU A 48 0.43 3.81 23.00
CA LEU A 48 0.88 4.92 23.84
C LEU A 48 -0.27 5.88 24.18
N LEU A 49 -1.10 6.25 23.19
CA LEU A 49 -2.25 7.13 23.42
C LEU A 49 -3.31 6.51 24.32
N LEU A 50 -3.55 5.21 24.20
CA LEU A 50 -4.44 4.48 25.10
C LEU A 50 -3.88 4.48 26.52
N LEU A 51 -2.60 4.11 26.70
CA LEU A 51 -1.94 4.09 28.01
C LEU A 51 -2.00 5.47 28.68
N LEU A 52 -1.60 6.52 27.96
CA LEU A 52 -1.68 7.90 28.47
C LEU A 52 -3.13 8.29 28.79
N GLY A 53 -4.08 7.94 27.92
CA GLY A 53 -5.50 8.21 28.12
C GLY A 53 -6.11 7.48 29.32
N TYR A 54 -5.65 6.27 29.64
CA TYR A 54 -6.06 5.56 30.84
C TYR A 54 -5.41 6.13 32.11
N ILE A 55 -4.10 6.38 32.09
CA ILE A 55 -3.36 6.92 33.24
C ILE A 55 -3.87 8.32 33.61
N PHE A 56 -3.94 9.23 32.65
CA PHE A 56 -4.34 10.62 32.88
C PHE A 56 -5.86 10.83 32.76
N HIS A 57 -6.65 9.76 32.61
CA HIS A 57 -8.10 9.80 32.44
C HIS A 57 -8.60 10.66 31.25
N VAL A 58 -7.73 10.97 30.29
CA VAL A 58 -8.06 11.81 29.13
C VAL A 58 -8.85 11.01 28.09
N GLN A 59 -10.14 11.33 27.97
CA GLN A 59 -11.05 10.62 27.06
C GLN A 59 -10.70 10.83 25.57
N THR A 60 -10.15 12.00 25.22
CA THR A 60 -9.70 12.31 23.85
C THR A 60 -8.56 11.39 23.42
N ALA A 61 -7.56 11.16 24.28
CA ALA A 61 -6.45 10.25 24.00
C ALA A 61 -6.93 8.80 23.83
N LYS A 62 -7.88 8.37 24.68
CA LYS A 62 -8.51 7.03 24.55
C LYS A 62 -9.24 6.85 23.22
N LYS A 63 -10.06 7.83 22.81
CA LYS A 63 -10.77 7.80 21.52
C LYS A 63 -9.81 7.81 20.33
N MET A 64 -8.76 8.63 20.40
CA MET A 64 -7.78 8.73 19.33
C MET A 64 -6.97 7.44 19.17
N GLY A 65 -6.50 6.84 20.27
CA GLY A 65 -5.83 5.55 20.25
C GLY A 65 -6.72 4.42 19.72
N ALA A 66 -7.98 4.34 20.16
CA ALA A 66 -8.93 3.36 19.64
C ALA A 66 -9.23 3.55 18.14
N SER A 67 -9.35 4.80 17.68
CA SER A 67 -9.55 5.14 16.26
C SER A 67 -8.36 4.70 15.40
N ILE A 68 -7.13 4.96 15.87
CA ILE A 68 -5.91 4.54 15.16
C ILE A 68 -5.84 3.01 15.11
N LEU A 69 -6.13 2.29 16.21
CA LEU A 69 -6.19 0.82 16.18
C LEU A 69 -7.23 0.30 15.18
N GLY A 70 -8.42 0.91 15.16
CA GLY A 70 -9.48 0.55 14.21
C GLY A 70 -9.05 0.78 12.75
N GLY A 71 -8.47 1.95 12.45
CA GLY A 71 -7.98 2.28 11.11
C GLY A 71 -6.84 1.36 10.67
N VAL A 72 -5.86 1.12 11.53
CA VAL A 72 -4.74 0.20 11.23
C VAL A 72 -5.24 -1.23 11.06
N GLY A 73 -6.17 -1.69 11.90
CA GLY A 73 -6.79 -3.01 11.76
C GLY A 73 -7.48 -3.18 10.42
N LEU A 74 -8.23 -2.17 9.97
CA LEU A 74 -8.88 -2.18 8.66
C LEU A 74 -7.87 -2.25 7.51
N VAL A 75 -6.79 -1.47 7.57
CA VAL A 75 -5.71 -1.50 6.57
C VAL A 75 -5.05 -2.90 6.50
N VAL A 76 -4.81 -3.53 7.63
CA VAL A 76 -4.26 -4.90 7.68
C VAL A 76 -5.22 -5.91 7.06
N ILE A 77 -6.52 -5.81 7.34
CA ILE A 77 -7.54 -6.68 6.74
C ILE A 77 -7.53 -6.51 5.21
N ILE A 78 -7.56 -5.27 4.71
CA ILE A 78 -7.49 -5.01 3.27
C ILE A 78 -6.21 -5.57 2.67
N TYR A 79 -5.06 -5.38 3.33
CA TYR A 79 -3.78 -5.90 2.87
C TYR A 79 -3.79 -7.44 2.75
N LEU A 80 -4.38 -8.14 3.72
CA LEU A 80 -4.50 -9.60 3.68
C LEU A 80 -5.49 -10.07 2.60
N LEU A 81 -6.55 -9.30 2.34
CA LEU A 81 -7.56 -9.61 1.33
C LEU A 81 -7.16 -9.20 -0.09
N ALA A 82 -6.25 -8.23 -0.24
CA ALA A 82 -5.80 -7.70 -1.52
C ALA A 82 -5.38 -8.77 -2.55
N PRO A 83 -4.55 -9.79 -2.23
CA PRO A 83 -4.20 -10.83 -3.20
C PRO A 83 -5.41 -11.65 -3.67
N TYR A 84 -6.40 -11.88 -2.82
CA TYR A 84 -7.63 -12.60 -3.18
C TYR A 84 -8.51 -11.76 -4.10
N ILE A 85 -8.67 -10.47 -3.78
CA ILE A 85 -9.44 -9.53 -4.62
C ILE A 85 -8.78 -9.41 -6.00
N LEU A 86 -7.46 -9.20 -6.05
CA LEU A 86 -6.71 -9.14 -7.30
C LEU A 86 -6.77 -10.45 -8.09
N GLY A 87 -6.70 -11.60 -7.41
CA GLY A 87 -6.85 -12.92 -8.04
C GLY A 87 -8.22 -13.13 -8.68
N VAL A 88 -9.30 -12.72 -8.01
CA VAL A 88 -10.66 -12.75 -8.57
C VAL A 88 -10.79 -11.83 -9.78
N ILE A 89 -10.27 -10.61 -9.70
CA ILE A 89 -10.30 -9.64 -10.81
C ILE A 89 -9.52 -10.20 -12.00
N TYR A 90 -8.33 -10.74 -11.78
CA TYR A 90 -7.50 -11.32 -12.85
C TYR A 90 -8.19 -12.50 -13.54
N ASN A 91 -8.81 -13.41 -12.78
CA ASN A 91 -9.53 -14.55 -13.37
C ASN A 91 -10.81 -14.15 -14.11
N THR A 92 -11.42 -13.02 -13.75
CA THR A 92 -12.70 -12.56 -14.31
C THR A 92 -12.52 -11.66 -15.54
N PHE A 93 -11.48 -10.81 -15.57
CA PHE A 93 -11.25 -9.82 -16.63
C PHE A 93 -9.95 -10.03 -17.42
N GLY A 94 -9.07 -10.92 -16.96
CA GLY A 94 -7.78 -11.22 -17.61
C GLY A 94 -7.81 -12.45 -18.53
N LYS A 95 -8.99 -13.03 -18.78
CA LYS A 95 -9.22 -14.03 -19.82
C LYS A 95 -9.83 -13.39 -21.06
#